data_AF-A0A7C3APF9-F1
#
_entry.id   AF-A0A7C3APF9-F1
#
_cell.length_a   1.000
_cell.length_b   1.000
_cell.length_c   1.000
_cell.angle_alpha   90.00
_cell.angle_beta   90.00
_cell.angle_gamma   90.00
#
_symmetry.space_group_name_H-M   'P 1'
#
loop_
_entity.id
_entity.type
_entity.pdbx_description
1 polymer ?
#
loop_
_entity_poly.entity_id
_entity_poly.type
_entity_poly.pdbx_seq_one_letter_code
_entity_poly.pdbx_strand_id
1 'polypeptide(L)'
;MAYFVWLPLTVIFFYFSLIYWRYSRTPIRPFIFRKRAEMRQTEAEAALSEPLSDDLTQDIEGFVKSVNDTNRIRYRVAALGFLIAGINAFATIFFL
;
A
#
# COMPACT_ATOMS: atom_id res chain seq x y z
N MET A 1 -27.59 -20.64 18.63
CA MET A 1 -26.39 -21.20 17.97
C MET A 1 -25.75 -20.21 16.98
N ALA A 2 -26.54 -19.45 16.20
CA ALA A 2 -26.02 -18.50 15.22
C ALA A 2 -25.10 -17.41 15.80
N TYR A 3 -25.42 -16.89 16.99
CA TYR A 3 -24.61 -15.89 17.71
C TYR A 3 -23.15 -16.32 17.95
N PHE A 4 -22.89 -17.62 18.22
CA PHE A 4 -21.52 -18.11 18.42
C PHE A 4 -20.67 -18.07 17.15
N VAL A 5 -21.30 -18.08 15.97
CA VAL A 5 -20.61 -18.01 14.68
C VAL A 5 -20.49 -16.57 14.21
N TRP A 6 -21.56 -15.78 14.31
CA TRP A 6 -21.59 -14.42 13.77
C TRP A 6 -20.77 -13.41 14.59
N LEU A 7 -20.70 -13.56 15.91
CA LEU A 7 -19.93 -12.66 16.78
C LEU A 7 -18.42 -12.68 16.46
N PRO A 8 -17.72 -13.84 16.39
CA PRO A 8 -16.31 -13.86 16.00
C PRO A 8 -16.09 -13.39 14.56
N LEU A 9 -16.99 -13.71 13.62
CA LEU A 9 -16.94 -13.22 12.24
C LEU A 9 -17.00 -11.69 12.17
N THR A 10 -17.88 -11.08 12.97
CA THR A 10 -18.01 -9.62 13.07
C THR A 10 -16.70 -8.99 13.54
N VAL A 11 -16.09 -9.54 14.59
CA VAL A 11 -14.80 -9.06 15.12
C VAL A 11 -13.71 -9.19 14.06
N ILE A 12 -13.65 -10.31 13.35
CA ILE A 12 -12.67 -10.55 12.28
C ILE A 12 -12.83 -9.53 11.16
N PHE A 13 -14.06 -9.25 10.71
CA PHE A 13 -14.31 -8.27 9.65
C PHE A 13 -13.93 -6.85 10.07
N PHE A 14 -14.26 -6.43 11.29
CA PHE A 14 -13.82 -5.12 11.79
C PHE A 14 -12.30 -5.04 11.94
N TYR A 15 -11.65 -6.12 12.40
CA TYR A 15 -10.20 -6.18 12.50
C TYR A 15 -9.53 -6.02 11.13
N PHE A 16 -10.00 -6.75 10.11
CA PHE A 16 -9.49 -6.60 8.76
C PHE A 16 -9.77 -5.21 8.19
N SER A 17 -10.95 -4.64 8.42
CA SER A 17 -11.27 -3.27 8.01
C SER A 17 -10.24 -2.27 8.55
N LEU A 18 -9.92 -2.35 9.85
CA LEU A 18 -8.91 -1.49 10.49
C LEU A 18 -7.50 -1.69 9.93
N ILE A 19 -7.11 -2.94 9.69
CA ILE A 19 -5.79 -3.26 9.11
C ILE A 19 -5.66 -2.71 7.70
N TYR A 20 -6.63 -2.97 6.82
CA TYR A 20 -6.61 -2.49 5.45
C TYR A 20 -6.70 -0.96 5.39
N TRP A 21 -7.44 -0.35 6.31
CA TRP A 21 -7.46 1.10 6.47
C TRP A 21 -6.07 1.65 6.84
N ARG A 22 -5.38 1.02 7.79
CA ARG A 22 -4.01 1.37 8.18
C ARG A 22 -3.01 1.19 7.04
N TYR A 23 -3.09 0.09 6.29
CA TYR A 23 -2.25 -0.13 5.11
C TYR A 23 -2.51 0.90 4.02
N SER A 24 -3.75 1.37 3.84
CA SER A 24 -4.02 2.47 2.89
C SER A 24 -3.33 3.80 3.24
N ARG A 25 -2.90 3.96 4.49
CA ARG A 25 -2.19 5.16 4.96
C ARG A 25 -0.67 4.97 4.99
N THR A 26 -0.17 3.77 4.73
CA THR A 26 1.26 3.44 4.80
C THR A 26 1.79 3.26 3.38
N PRO A 27 2.28 4.33 2.73
CA PRO A 27 2.81 4.22 1.37
C PRO A 27 4.07 3.34 1.37
N ILE A 28 4.26 2.59 0.29
CA ILE A 28 5.54 1.93 0.01
C ILE A 28 6.58 3.05 -0.12
N ARG A 29 7.66 2.95 0.66
CA ARG A 29 8.71 3.98 0.71
C ARG A 29 9.25 4.18 -0.72
N PRO A 30 9.26 5.41 -1.27
CA PRO A 30 9.87 5.64 -2.56
C PRO A 30 11.35 5.25 -2.51
N PHE A 31 11.86 4.71 -3.61
CA PHE A 31 13.23 4.24 -3.72
C PHE A 31 14.17 5.45 -3.73
N ILE A 32 14.76 5.79 -2.57
CA ILE A 32 15.72 6.90 -2.47
C ILE A 32 17.08 6.36 -2.90
N PHE A 33 17.54 6.72 -4.10
CA PHE A 33 18.92 6.49 -4.51
C PHE A 33 19.85 7.31 -3.59
N ARG A 34 20.48 6.66 -2.62
CA ARG A 34 21.49 7.32 -1.79
C ARG A 34 22.79 7.36 -2.63
N LYS A 35 23.00 8.44 -3.41
CA LYS A 35 24.34 8.81 -3.93
C LYS A 35 25.25 9.11 -2.73
N ARG A 36 25.72 8.08 -2.01
CA ARG A 36 26.74 8.21 -0.97
C ARG A 36 27.98 7.49 -1.47
N ALA A 37 28.99 8.31 -1.78
CA ALA A 37 30.38 7.95 -2.05
C ALA A 37 30.77 7.64 -3.51
N GLU A 38 30.70 8.64 -4.39
CA GLU A 38 31.58 8.67 -5.56
C GLU A 38 32.18 10.07 -5.83
N MET A 39 32.21 10.91 -4.79
CA MET A 39 32.88 12.23 -4.83
C MET A 39 34.43 12.09 -4.70
N ARG A 40 35.01 11.02 -5.26
CA ARG A 40 36.48 10.79 -5.27
C ARG A 40 37.05 10.32 -6.61
N GLN A 41 36.26 10.15 -7.66
CA GLN A 41 36.78 9.84 -9.01
C GLN A 41 36.13 10.71 -10.09
N THR A 42 35.98 11.98 -9.76
CA THR A 42 35.34 13.06 -10.54
C THR A 42 35.96 13.39 -11.91
N GLU A 43 36.90 12.64 -12.48
CA GLU A 43 37.59 13.11 -13.70
C GLU A 43 37.73 12.12 -14.86
N ALA A 44 37.29 10.85 -14.75
CA ALA A 44 37.52 9.87 -15.83
C ALA A 44 36.27 9.39 -16.59
N GLU A 45 35.05 9.49 -16.04
CA GLU A 45 33.83 8.95 -16.66
C GLU A 45 32.84 10.01 -17.18
N ALA A 46 33.20 11.29 -17.12
CA ALA A 46 32.44 12.40 -17.68
C ALA A 46 32.32 12.39 -19.22
N ALA A 47 32.70 11.31 -19.89
CA ALA A 47 32.80 11.24 -21.35
C ALA A 47 31.77 10.32 -22.04
N LEU A 48 31.02 9.44 -21.36
CA LEU A 48 30.22 8.42 -22.09
C LEU A 48 28.83 8.03 -21.58
N SER A 49 28.29 8.54 -20.47
CA SER A 49 26.99 8.02 -19.98
C SER A 49 26.24 8.94 -19.03
N GLU A 50 25.44 9.91 -19.52
CA GLU A 50 24.62 10.75 -18.61
C GLU A 50 23.27 11.30 -19.13
N PRO A 51 22.60 10.70 -20.15
CA PRO A 51 21.14 10.91 -20.31
C PRO A 51 20.29 9.67 -19.99
N LEU A 52 20.86 8.46 -19.98
CA LEU A 52 20.09 7.21 -19.84
C LEU A 52 19.71 6.88 -18.38
N SER A 53 20.48 7.37 -17.40
CA SER A 53 20.27 7.09 -15.98
C SER A 53 19.12 7.88 -15.38
N ASP A 54 18.93 9.12 -15.83
CA ASP A 54 17.92 10.02 -15.27
C ASP A 54 16.51 9.66 -15.78
N ASP A 55 16.38 9.33 -17.06
CA ASP A 55 15.12 8.86 -17.67
C ASP A 55 14.65 7.54 -17.04
N LEU A 56 15.57 6.60 -16.84
CA LEU A 56 15.26 5.32 -16.18
C LEU A 56 14.84 5.51 -14.71
N THR A 57 15.46 6.46 -14.01
CA THR A 57 15.10 6.77 -12.61
C THR A 57 13.71 7.40 -12.52
N GLN A 58 13.39 8.30 -13.45
CA GLN A 58 12.08 8.93 -13.55
C GLN A 58 10.98 7.92 -13.88
N ASP A 59 11.25 6.97 -14.77
CA ASP A 59 10.33 5.87 -15.10
C ASP A 59 10.09 4.95 -13.90
N ILE A 60 11.13 4.61 -13.14
CA ILE A 60 11.02 3.78 -11.92
C ILE A 60 10.22 4.52 -10.85
N GLU A 61 10.48 5.81 -10.61
CA GLU A 61 9.69 6.61 -9.66
C GLU A 61 8.23 6.70 -10.10
N GLY A 62 7.97 6.93 -11.39
CA GLY A 62 6.63 6.95 -11.97
C GLY A 62 5.89 5.62 -11.77
N PHE A 63 6.57 4.50 -12.03
CA PHE A 63 6.02 3.17 -11.82
C PHE A 63 5.71 2.92 -10.33
N VAL A 64 6.65 3.18 -9.42
CA VAL A 64 6.46 3.02 -7.98
C VAL A 64 5.30 3.87 -7.47
N LYS A 65 5.18 5.11 -7.94
CA LYS A 65 4.06 6.00 -7.59
C LYS A 65 2.73 5.44 -8.09
N SER A 66 2.66 4.98 -9.33
CA SER A 66 1.43 4.41 -9.91
C SER A 66 0.96 3.15 -9.17
N VAL A 67 1.90 2.28 -8.78
CA VAL A 67 1.63 1.06 -8.00
C VAL A 67 1.16 1.43 -6.60
N ASN A 68 1.78 2.43 -5.97
CA ASN A 68 1.41 2.88 -4.64
C ASN A 68 0.02 3.52 -4.61
N ASP A 69 -0.33 4.34 -5.61
CA ASP A 69 -1.67 4.93 -5.74
C ASP A 69 -2.73 3.85 -5.98
N THR A 70 -2.44 2.89 -6.86
CA THR A 70 -3.32 1.75 -7.12
C THR A 70 -3.53 0.91 -5.86
N ASN A 71 -2.46 0.59 -5.13
CA ASN A 71 -2.54 -0.17 -3.88
C ASN A 71 -3.30 0.61 -2.80
N ARG A 72 -3.10 1.92 -2.71
CA ARG A 72 -3.83 2.79 -1.78
C ARG A 72 -5.34 2.73 -2.02
N ILE A 73 -5.77 2.79 -3.28
CA ILE A 73 -7.18 2.67 -3.67
C ILE A 73 -7.69 1.27 -3.31
N ARG A 74 -6.98 0.22 -3.69
CA ARG A 74 -7.36 -1.18 -3.40
C ARG A 74 -7.53 -1.41 -1.90
N TYR A 75 -6.60 -0.92 -1.07
CA TYR A 75 -6.69 -1.06 0.39
C TYR A 75 -7.84 -0.24 0.99
N ARG A 76 -8.18 0.93 0.44
CA ARG A 76 -9.39 1.67 0.85
C ARG A 76 -10.67 0.94 0.50
N VAL A 77 -10.76 0.40 -0.71
CA VAL A 77 -11.94 -0.37 -1.15
C VAL A 77 -12.09 -1.64 -0.31
N ALA A 78 -11.00 -2.36 -0.06
CA ALA A 78 -11.00 -3.52 0.83
C ALA A 78 -11.44 -3.15 2.25
N ALA A 79 -10.91 -2.06 2.81
CA ALA A 79 -11.30 -1.59 4.15
C ALA A 79 -12.80 -1.28 4.25
N LEU A 80 -13.36 -0.61 3.24
CA LEU A 80 -14.81 -0.34 3.15
C LEU A 80 -15.62 -1.62 2.98
N GLY A 81 -15.16 -2.56 2.14
CA GLY A 81 -15.82 -3.85 1.96
C GLY A 81 -15.91 -4.65 3.25
N PHE A 82 -14.81 -4.74 3.99
CA PHE A 82 -14.79 -5.40 5.30
C PHE A 82 -15.61 -4.66 6.37
N LEU A 83 -15.70 -3.32 6.29
CA LEU A 83 -16.56 -2.54 7.18
C LEU A 83 -18.04 -2.87 6.95
N ILE A 84 -18.48 -2.89 5.69
CA ILE A 84 -19.85 -3.25 5.30
C ILE A 84 -20.16 -4.71 5.69
N ALA A 85 -19.22 -5.62 5.45
CA ALA A 85 -19.37 -7.02 5.85
C ALA A 85 -19.49 -7.17 7.38
N GLY A 86 -18.71 -6.42 8.16
CA GLY A 86 -18.80 -6.37 9.61
C GLY A 86 -20.15 -5.84 10.11
N ILE A 87 -20.65 -4.75 9.53
CA ILE A 87 -21.99 -4.21 9.84
C ILE A 87 -23.09 -5.23 9.53
N ASN A 88 -23.00 -5.90 8.38
CA ASN A 88 -23.99 -6.90 7.98
C ASN A 88 -23.96 -8.13 8.89
N ALA A 89 -22.76 -8.63 9.23
CA ALA A 89 -22.58 -9.72 10.19
C ALA A 89 -23.15 -9.33 11.57
N PHE A 90 -22.91 -8.11 12.03
CA PHE A 90 -23.46 -7.60 13.28
C PHE A 90 -24.99 -7.49 13.24
N ALA A 91 -25.56 -6.93 12.18
CA ALA A 91 -27.01 -6.83 12.01
C ALA A 91 -27.67 -8.23 12.00
N THR A 92 -27.02 -9.21 11.36
CA THR A 92 -27.51 -10.60 11.31
C THR A 92 -27.63 -11.23 12.70
N ILE A 93 -26.86 -10.78 13.69
CA ILE A 93 -26.99 -11.26 15.09
C ILE A 93 -28.34 -10.86 15.71
N PHE A 94 -28.91 -9.73 15.31
CA PHE A 94 -30.16 -9.21 15.88
C PHE A 94 -31.41 -9.63 15.09
N PHE A 95 -31.25 -9.90 13.79
CA PHE A 95 -32.36 -10.26 12.90
C PHE A 95 -32.57 -11.78 12.73
N LEU A 96 -31.76 -12.61 13.39
CA LEU A 96 -31.76 -14.08 13.28
C LEU A 96 -31.75 -14.74 14.66
#